data_AF-A0A1D8JJ00-F1
#
_entry.id   AF-A0A1D8JJ00-F1
#
_cell.length_a   1.000
_cell.length_b   1.000
_cell.length_c   1.000
_cell.angle_alpha   90.00
_cell.angle_beta   90.00
_cell.angle_gamma   90.00
#
_symmetry.space_group_name_H-M   'P 1'
#
loop_
_entity.id
_entity.type
_entity.pdbx_description
1 polymer ?
#
loop_
_entity_poly.entity_id
_entity_poly.type
_entity_poly.pdbx_seq_one_letter_code
_entity_poly.pdbx_strand_id
1 'polypeptide(L)'
;MHCTNCSEAISDLAEVCPKCGVRQNTVKKYCHGCGEPVKEIQEMCTSCGVSIKKTNKSSGTGEAMHPAIPALLSFLIAGLGQLVNGQVAKGIVCFIGSIILAFITIGISAIITMPMLIIDAYLIAKKRQEGKQVGDWEFF
;
A
#
# COMPACT_ATOMS: atom_id res chain seq x y z
N MET A 1 8.26 -15.19 -25.81
CA MET A 1 8.38 -13.80 -25.28
C MET A 1 9.83 -13.32 -25.31
N HIS A 2 10.12 -12.04 -25.02
CA HIS A 2 11.48 -11.48 -25.01
C HIS A 2 11.91 -11.03 -23.61
N CYS A 3 13.22 -11.07 -23.34
CA CYS A 3 13.77 -10.59 -22.09
C CYS A 3 13.69 -9.06 -21.99
N THR A 4 13.08 -8.59 -20.91
CA THR A 4 12.90 -7.17 -20.60
C THR A 4 14.21 -6.41 -20.31
N ASN A 5 15.35 -7.10 -20.16
CA ASN A 5 16.67 -6.51 -19.94
C ASN A 5 17.65 -6.63 -21.13
N CYS A 6 17.61 -7.72 -21.91
CA CYS A 6 18.59 -7.96 -22.99
C CYS A 6 17.98 -8.32 -24.35
N SER A 7 16.66 -8.17 -24.52
CA SER A 7 15.87 -8.45 -25.73
C SER A 7 15.92 -9.89 -26.29
N GLU A 8 16.61 -10.82 -25.63
CA GLU A 8 16.70 -12.21 -26.09
C GLU A 8 15.33 -12.92 -26.08
N ALA A 9 15.07 -13.72 -27.11
CA ALA A 9 13.90 -14.59 -27.15
C ALA A 9 14.01 -15.68 -26.08
N ILE A 10 12.97 -15.80 -25.26
CA ILE A 10 12.86 -16.79 -24.18
C ILE A 10 11.50 -17.47 -24.22
N SER A 11 11.44 -18.68 -23.65
CA SER A 11 10.18 -19.40 -23.44
C SER A 11 9.22 -18.59 -22.58
N ASP A 12 7.91 -18.75 -22.81
CA ASP A 12 6.84 -18.02 -22.11
C ASP A 12 6.69 -18.38 -20.61
N LEU A 13 7.36 -19.46 -20.17
CA LEU A 13 7.43 -19.86 -18.76
C LEU A 13 8.75 -19.47 -18.07
N ALA A 14 9.69 -18.83 -18.78
CA ALA A 14 11.02 -18.54 -18.22
C ALA A 14 10.97 -17.35 -17.24
N GLU A 15 11.12 -17.64 -15.94
CA GLU A 15 11.23 -16.60 -14.90
C GLU A 15 12.57 -15.84 -14.96
N VAL A 16 13.64 -16.53 -15.33
CA VAL A 16 15.00 -16.00 -15.41
C VAL A 16 15.49 -16.14 -16.85
N CYS A 17 16.05 -15.07 -17.40
CA CYS A 17 16.66 -15.15 -18.72
C CYS A 17 17.95 -15.98 -18.67
N PRO A 18 18.10 -17.06 -19.45
CA PRO A 18 19.32 -17.86 -19.48
C PRO A 18 20.53 -17.11 -20.06
N LYS A 19 20.31 -16.03 -20.83
CA LYS A 19 21.38 -15.24 -21.44
C LYS A 19 21.94 -14.13 -20.54
N CYS A 20 21.08 -13.39 -19.82
CA CYS A 20 21.53 -12.28 -18.97
C CYS A 20 21.38 -12.52 -17.47
N GLY A 21 20.76 -13.63 -17.04
CA GLY A 21 20.54 -13.95 -15.64
C GLY A 21 19.53 -13.07 -14.90
N VAL A 22 18.91 -12.09 -15.59
CA VAL A 22 17.93 -11.19 -14.97
C VAL A 22 16.53 -11.80 -14.98
N ARG A 23 15.81 -11.61 -13.87
CA ARG A 23 14.40 -11.99 -13.74
C ARG A 23 13.51 -11.09 -14.60
N GLN A 24 12.50 -11.68 -15.24
CA GLN A 24 11.57 -10.93 -16.07
C GLN A 24 10.79 -9.91 -15.25
N ASN A 25 10.49 -8.76 -15.86
CA ASN A 25 9.72 -7.64 -15.28
C ASN A 25 10.40 -6.88 -14.12
N THR A 26 11.62 -7.22 -13.72
CA THR A 26 12.40 -6.44 -12.74
C THR A 26 12.94 -5.15 -13.35
N VAL A 27 13.46 -5.22 -14.58
CA VAL A 27 14.02 -4.09 -15.32
C VAL A 27 13.32 -4.04 -16.68
N LYS A 28 12.83 -2.87 -17.08
CA LYS A 28 12.00 -2.70 -18.30
C LYS A 28 12.70 -1.80 -19.30
N LYS A 29 13.77 -2.31 -19.91
CA LYS A 29 14.50 -1.65 -21.00
C LYS A 29 13.96 -2.06 -22.37
N TYR A 30 13.44 -3.27 -22.48
CA TYR A 30 12.91 -3.83 -23.72
C TYR A 30 11.49 -4.37 -23.52
N CYS A 31 10.74 -4.39 -24.61
CA CYS A 31 9.40 -4.94 -24.68
C CYS A 31 9.42 -6.48 -24.57
N HIS A 32 8.60 -7.06 -23.69
CA HIS A 32 8.48 -8.51 -23.56
C HIS A 32 7.73 -9.18 -24.73
N GLY A 33 6.97 -8.40 -25.51
CA GLY A 33 6.25 -8.88 -26.68
C GLY A 33 7.13 -8.92 -27.93
N CYS A 34 7.77 -7.81 -28.29
CA CYS A 34 8.49 -7.66 -29.56
C CYS A 34 10.01 -7.42 -29.43
N GLY A 35 10.56 -7.24 -28.23
CA GLY A 35 11.99 -7.02 -28.02
C GLY A 35 12.51 -5.60 -28.32
N GLU A 36 11.64 -4.67 -28.73
CA GLU A 36 12.03 -3.27 -29.01
C GLU A 36 12.39 -2.53 -27.69
N PRO A 37 13.39 -1.64 -27.67
CA PRO A 37 13.65 -0.74 -26.54
C PRO A 37 12.41 0.08 -26.18
N VAL A 38 12.13 0.17 -24.88
CA VAL A 38 11.02 0.95 -24.32
C VAL A 38 11.55 1.97 -23.33
N LYS A 39 10.89 3.12 -23.25
CA LYS A 39 11.22 4.14 -22.24
C LYS A 39 10.66 3.75 -20.89
N GLU A 40 11.29 4.17 -19.80
CA GLU A 40 10.82 3.84 -18.45
C GLU A 40 9.39 4.30 -18.18
N ILE A 41 8.96 5.44 -18.72
CA ILE A 41 7.61 5.98 -18.54
C ILE A 41 6.57 5.42 -19.52
N GLN A 42 6.97 4.56 -20.46
CA GLN A 42 6.10 4.09 -21.53
C GLN A 42 5.12 3.01 -21.03
N GLU A 43 3.82 3.29 -21.13
CA GLU A 43 2.77 2.37 -20.65
C GLU A 43 2.39 1.29 -21.67
N MET A 44 2.51 1.60 -22.96
CA MET A 44 2.22 0.71 -24.07
C MET A 44 3.40 0.73 -25.05
N CYS A 45 3.82 -0.46 -25.50
CA CYS A 45 4.79 -0.55 -26.57
C CYS A 45 4.19 0.03 -27.86
N THR A 46 4.84 1.05 -28.42
CA THR A 46 4.41 1.71 -29.66
C THR A 46 4.60 0.83 -30.90
N SER A 47 5.42 -0.22 -30.81
CA SER A 47 5.72 -1.09 -31.95
C SER A 47 4.82 -2.32 -32.04
N CYS A 48 4.34 -2.87 -30.91
CA CYS A 48 3.52 -4.09 -30.90
C CYS A 48 2.23 -4.00 -30.08
N GLY A 49 2.00 -2.89 -29.37
CA GLY A 49 0.77 -2.68 -28.60
C GLY A 49 0.67 -3.40 -27.25
N VAL A 50 1.68 -4.18 -26.83
CA VAL A 50 1.63 -4.83 -25.50
C VAL A 50 1.82 -3.81 -24.37
N SER A 51 1.12 -4.02 -23.26
CA SER A 51 1.18 -3.13 -22.10
C SER A 51 2.40 -3.40 -21.24
N ILE A 52 3.23 -2.38 -21.03
CA ILE A 52 4.44 -2.42 -20.20
C ILE A 52 4.06 -1.97 -18.77
N LYS A 53 3.09 -2.63 -18.15
CA LYS A 53 2.47 -2.18 -16.88
C LYS A 53 3.50 -2.10 -15.75
N LYS A 54 3.92 -0.89 -15.32
CA LYS A 54 4.79 -0.74 -14.13
C LYS A 54 4.09 -1.39 -12.94
N THR A 55 4.60 -2.52 -12.48
CA THR A 55 4.39 -2.92 -11.09
C THR A 55 5.30 -2.06 -10.26
N ASN A 56 4.88 -0.81 -10.04
CA ASN A 56 5.17 -0.19 -8.77
C ASN A 56 4.44 -1.09 -7.77
N LYS A 57 5.09 -2.16 -7.31
CA LYS A 57 4.76 -2.72 -6.00
C LYS A 57 5.16 -1.64 -5.02
N SER A 58 4.33 -0.60 -4.91
CA SER A 58 4.13 0.05 -3.63
C SER A 58 3.64 -1.07 -2.73
N SER A 59 4.59 -1.71 -2.06
CA SER A 59 4.39 -2.53 -0.89
C SER A 59 3.84 -1.61 0.21
N GLY A 60 2.61 -1.15 0.01
CA GLY A 60 1.74 -0.63 1.02
C GLY A 60 0.57 -1.58 1.02
N THR A 61 0.61 -2.57 1.91
CA THR A 61 -0.58 -3.27 2.39
C THR A 61 -1.59 -2.20 2.82
N GLY A 62 -2.49 -1.89 1.90
CA GLY A 62 -3.45 -0.81 2.01
C GLY A 62 -4.46 -1.03 0.90
N GLU A 63 -5.02 -2.24 0.85
CA GLU A 63 -6.24 -2.49 0.12
C GLU A 63 -7.23 -1.40 0.54
N ALA A 64 -7.84 -0.71 -0.43
CA ALA A 64 -8.81 0.34 -0.18
C ALA A 64 -10.07 -0.26 0.48
N MET A 65 -9.97 -0.54 1.77
CA MET A 65 -11.05 -1.08 2.57
C MET A 65 -12.12 0.00 2.75
N HIS A 66 -13.38 -0.41 2.83
CA HIS A 66 -14.48 0.51 3.12
C HIS A 66 -14.20 1.24 4.45
N PRO A 67 -14.35 2.57 4.53
CA PRO A 67 -13.86 3.38 5.65
C PRO A 67 -14.58 3.09 6.97
N ALA A 68 -15.72 2.38 6.91
CA ALA A 68 -16.43 1.88 8.09
C ALA A 68 -15.68 0.76 8.84
N ILE A 69 -14.79 0.02 8.17
CA ILE A 69 -14.09 -1.12 8.78
C ILE A 69 -13.03 -0.67 9.81
N PRO A 70 -12.11 0.27 9.50
CA PRO A 70 -11.20 0.80 10.51
C PRO A 70 -11.93 1.56 11.64
N ALA A 71 -13.09 2.15 11.36
CA ALA A 71 -13.94 2.77 12.38
C ALA A 71 -14.54 1.73 13.35
N LEU A 72 -15.07 0.62 12.83
CA LEU A 72 -15.60 -0.48 13.64
C LEU A 72 -14.49 -1.18 14.44
N LEU A 73 -13.30 -1.32 13.85
CA LEU A 73 -12.16 -1.90 14.57
C LEU A 73 -11.66 -0.99 15.70
N SER A 74 -11.68 0.33 15.50
CA SER A 74 -11.37 1.30 16.55
C SER A 74 -12.41 1.32 17.68
N PHE A 75 -13.66 0.98 17.37
CA PHE A 75 -14.71 0.83 18.37
C PHE A 75 -14.49 -0.41 19.26
N LEU A 76 -13.95 -1.50 18.70
CA LEU A 76 -13.70 -2.73 19.47
C LEU A 76 -12.42 -2.62 20.32
N ILE A 77 -11.33 -2.09 19.74
CA ILE A 77 -10.05 -1.90 20.44
C ILE A 77 -9.47 -0.53 20.05
N ALA A 78 -9.18 0.30 21.05
CA ALA A 78 -8.55 1.60 20.84
C ALA A 78 -7.23 1.44 20.08
N GLY A 79 -7.04 2.20 18.99
CA GLY A 79 -5.82 2.14 18.18
C GLY A 79 -5.78 1.04 17.10
N LEU A 80 -6.72 0.09 17.09
CA LEU A 80 -6.75 -0.99 16.09
C LEU A 80 -7.09 -0.49 14.67
N GLY A 81 -7.98 0.49 14.53
CA GLY A 81 -8.25 1.08 13.21
C GLY A 81 -7.07 1.85 12.64
N GLN A 82 -6.26 2.48 13.49
CA GLN A 82 -5.04 3.19 13.07
C GLN A 82 -3.95 2.21 12.60
N LEU A 83 -3.85 1.04 13.24
CA LEU A 83 -2.99 -0.07 12.82
C LEU A 83 -3.37 -0.58 11.43
N VAL A 84 -4.68 -0.79 11.18
CA VAL A 84 -5.17 -1.23 9.85
C VAL A 84 -4.95 -0.18 8.77
N ASN A 85 -4.96 1.11 9.14
CA ASN A 85 -4.71 2.21 8.21
C ASN A 85 -3.22 2.43 7.87
N GLY A 86 -2.34 1.56 8.39
CA GLY A 86 -0.90 1.60 8.19
C GLY A 86 -0.15 2.59 9.10
N GLN A 87 -0.85 3.28 10.01
CA GLN A 87 -0.24 4.20 10.99
C GLN A 87 0.12 3.44 12.28
N VAL A 88 1.04 2.49 12.17
CA VAL A 88 1.42 1.56 13.26
C VAL A 88 1.93 2.31 14.51
N ALA A 89 2.77 3.33 14.32
CA ALA A 89 3.34 4.11 15.42
C ALA A 89 2.23 4.78 16.26
N LYS A 90 1.28 5.44 15.61
CA LYS A 90 0.13 6.05 16.29
C LYS A 90 -0.79 5.03 16.93
N GLY A 91 -1.09 3.93 16.24
CA GLY A 91 -1.98 2.91 16.77
C GLY A 91 -1.47 2.34 18.09
N ILE A 92 -0.16 2.08 18.18
CA ILE A 92 0.49 1.62 19.41
C ILE A 92 0.43 2.69 20.51
N VAL A 93 0.74 3.95 20.18
CA VAL A 93 0.72 5.05 21.15
C VAL A 93 -0.70 5.31 21.68
N CYS A 94 -1.71 5.30 20.81
CA CYS A 94 -3.10 5.46 21.21
C CYS A 94 -3.59 4.27 22.06
N PHE A 95 -3.21 3.04 21.73
CA PHE A 95 -3.55 1.85 22.52
C PHE A 95 -2.95 1.92 23.93
N ILE A 96 -1.63 2.13 24.04
CA ILE A 96 -0.95 2.22 25.33
C ILE A 96 -1.46 3.42 26.13
N GLY A 97 -1.60 4.59 25.49
CA GLY A 97 -2.13 5.80 26.11
C GLY A 97 -3.55 5.61 26.65
N SER A 98 -4.42 4.91 25.91
CA SER A 98 -5.79 4.63 26.35
C SER A 98 -5.84 3.73 27.57
N ILE A 99 -4.95 2.73 27.67
CA ILE A 99 -4.85 1.83 28.83
C ILE A 99 -4.41 2.63 30.06
N ILE A 100 -3.36 3.45 29.94
CA ILE A 100 -2.84 4.26 31.05
C ILE A 100 -3.91 5.26 31.54
N LEU A 101 -4.58 5.95 30.63
CA LEU A 101 -5.66 6.90 30.98
C LEU A 101 -6.83 6.18 31.65
N ALA A 102 -7.19 4.98 31.19
CA ALA A 102 -8.28 4.19 31.78
C ALA A 102 -7.98 3.83 33.25
N PHE A 103 -6.72 3.48 33.58
CA PHE A 103 -6.31 3.20 34.96
C PHE A 103 -6.33 4.45 35.85
N ILE A 104 -5.94 5.62 35.33
CA ILE A 104 -5.88 6.87 36.11
C ILE A 104 -7.29 7.46 36.36
N THR A 105 -8.18 7.35 35.39
CA THR A 105 -9.49 8.05 35.39
C THR A 105 -10.67 7.14 35.67
N ILE A 106 -10.44 5.87 36.05
CA ILE A 106 -11.47 4.85 36.27
C ILE A 106 -12.39 4.74 35.03
N GLY A 107 -11.78 4.75 33.84
CA GLY A 107 -12.49 4.57 32.56
C GLY A 107 -13.33 5.75 32.06
N ILE A 108 -13.44 6.87 32.77
CA ILE A 108 -14.20 8.05 32.30
C ILE A 108 -13.56 8.62 31.02
N SER A 109 -12.24 8.58 30.92
CA SER A 109 -11.50 8.99 29.72
C SER A 109 -11.93 8.27 28.44
N ALA A 110 -12.36 7.00 28.54
CA ALA A 110 -12.76 6.20 27.39
C ALA A 110 -13.98 6.79 26.65
N ILE A 111 -14.86 7.50 27.36
CA ILE A 111 -16.06 8.13 26.79
C ILE A 111 -15.68 9.23 25.78
N ILE A 112 -14.57 9.93 26.00
CA ILE A 112 -14.10 11.03 25.14
C ILE A 112 -13.12 10.53 24.09
N THR A 113 -12.18 9.65 24.48
CA THR A 113 -11.11 9.19 23.58
C THR A 113 -11.62 8.25 22.50
N MET A 114 -12.59 7.38 22.80
CA MET A 114 -13.15 6.46 21.80
C MET A 114 -13.81 7.16 20.59
N PRO A 115 -14.78 8.08 20.76
CA PRO A 115 -15.40 8.73 19.62
C PRO A 115 -14.38 9.55 18.79
N MET A 116 -13.39 10.19 19.42
CA MET A 116 -12.32 10.87 18.70
C MET A 116 -11.48 9.91 17.84
N LEU A 117 -11.05 8.77 18.39
CA LEU A 117 -10.26 7.78 17.65
C LEU A 117 -11.04 7.15 16.49
N ILE A 118 -12.36 6.97 16.64
CA ILE A 118 -13.24 6.46 15.60
C ILE A 118 -13.38 7.48 14.45
N ILE A 119 -13.61 8.76 14.77
CA ILE A 119 -13.73 9.83 13.77
C ILE A 119 -12.41 9.99 13.01
N ASP A 120 -11.28 10.00 13.72
CA ASP A 120 -9.95 10.09 13.14
C ASP A 120 -9.66 8.91 12.21
N ALA A 121 -9.93 7.67 12.65
CA ALA A 121 -9.74 6.48 11.82
C ALA A 121 -10.61 6.52 10.55
N TYR A 122 -11.85 7.01 10.65
CA TYR A 122 -12.76 7.14 9.51
C TYR A 122 -12.27 8.19 8.49
N LEU A 123 -11.87 9.37 8.95
CA LEU A 123 -11.42 10.46 8.08
C LEU A 123 -10.11 10.11 7.37
N ILE A 124 -9.18 9.48 8.07
CA ILE A 124 -7.91 9.07 7.46
C ILE A 124 -8.14 7.93 6.46
N ALA A 125 -9.03 6.97 6.77
CA ALA A 125 -9.41 5.93 5.81
C ALA A 125 -10.03 6.54 4.54
N LYS A 126 -10.88 7.57 4.68
CA LYS A 126 -11.44 8.31 3.55
C LYS A 126 -10.35 9.02 2.73
N LYS A 127 -9.38 9.69 3.37
CA LYS A 127 -8.25 10.32 2.68
C LYS A 127 -7.40 9.29 1.90
N ARG A 128 -7.20 8.09 2.45
CA ARG A 128 -6.51 6.99 1.76
C ARG A 128 -7.29 6.49 0.54
N GLN A 129 -8.62 6.37 0.64
CA GLN A 129 -9.45 6.04 -0.52
C GLN A 129 -9.40 7.10 -1.62
N GLU A 130 -9.27 8.37 -1.25
CA GLU A 130 -9.07 9.49 -2.19
C GLU A 130 -7.66 9.53 -2.83
N GLY A 131 -6.76 8.59 -2.48
CA GLY A 131 -5.42 8.50 -3.05
C GLY A 131 -4.45 9.57 -2.51
N LYS A 132 -4.79 10.26 -1.42
CA LYS A 132 -3.90 11.23 -0.76
C LYS A 132 -2.84 10.49 0.07
N GLN A 133 -1.61 10.99 0.04
CA GLN A 133 -0.56 10.52 0.94
C GLN A 133 -0.90 10.98 2.35
N VAL A 134 -0.96 10.06 3.30
CA VAL A 134 -1.22 10.35 4.71
C VAL A 134 0.07 10.12 5.49
N GLY A 135 0.52 11.13 6.23
CA GLY A 135 1.68 11.02 7.10
C GLY A 135 1.42 10.13 8.32
N ASP A 136 2.47 9.52 8.85
CA ASP A 136 2.37 8.62 10.01
C ASP A 136 1.81 9.32 11.26
N TRP A 137 1.95 10.65 11.36
CA TRP A 137 1.55 11.46 12.51
C TRP A 137 0.40 12.47 12.27
N GLU A 138 -0.25 12.44 11.10
CA GLU A 138 -1.45 13.26 10.80
C GLU A 138 -2.72 12.85 11.57
N PHE A 139 -3.27 13.74 12.39
CA PHE A 139 -4.62 13.60 12.92
C PHE A 139 -5.59 14.40 12.04
N PHE A 140 -6.78 13.86 11.79
CA PHE A 140 -7.87 14.41 10.96
C PHE A 140 -7.51 14.68 9.49
#